data_AF-A0A7Y8LQV3-F1
#
_entry.id   AF-A0A7Y8LQV3-F1
#
_cell.length_a   1.000
_cell.length_b   1.000
_cell.length_c   1.000
_cell.angle_alpha   90.00
_cell.angle_beta   90.00
_cell.angle_gamma   90.00
#
_symmetry.space_group_name_H-M   'P 1'
#
loop_
_entity.id
_entity.type
_entity.pdbx_description
1 polymer ?
#
loop_
_entity_poly.entity_id
_entity_poly.type
_entity_poly.pdbx_seq_one_letter_code
_entity_poly.pdbx_strand_id
1 'polypeptide(L)' 'MSLIPDSPIVAQEDEIHSKEEPRYYVLGRKDGGRHLFIVFTLRKKRIGVISARDMSRKERRVYREQIEKGPEIQE' A
#
# COMPACT_ATOMS: atom_id res chain seq x y z
N MET A 1 -7.17 24.18 -5.41
CA MET A 1 -5.98 23.67 -4.70
C MET A 1 -6.48 22.60 -3.73
N SER A 2 -6.55 21.33 -4.14
CA SER A 2 -7.10 20.27 -3.27
C SER A 2 -6.02 19.83 -2.29
N LEU A 3 -6.23 20.09 -0.99
CA LEU A 3 -5.35 19.73 0.12
C LEU A 3 -5.70 18.34 0.66
N ILE A 4 -5.80 17.33 -0.20
CA ILE A 4 -5.77 15.94 0.25
C ILE A 4 -4.31 15.51 0.07
N PRO A 5 -3.52 15.35 1.15
CA PRO A 5 -2.18 14.79 1.01
C PRO A 5 -2.31 13.43 0.32
N ASP A 6 -1.48 13.16 -0.71
CA ASP A 6 -1.38 11.89 -1.45
C ASP A 6 -1.10 10.72 -0.50
N SER A 7 -2.10 10.37 0.31
CA SER A 7 -1.93 9.50 1.46
C SER A 7 -1.75 8.08 0.95
N PRO A 8 -0.70 7.38 1.42
CA PRO A 8 -0.48 6.01 1.02
C PRO A 8 -1.65 5.14 1.47
N ILE A 9 -2.16 4.31 0.56
CA ILE A 9 -3.19 3.33 0.90
C ILE A 9 -2.50 2.08 1.38
N VAL A 10 -2.77 1.69 2.62
CA VAL A 10 -2.19 0.51 3.25
C VAL A 10 -3.25 -0.57 3.30
N ALA A 11 -2.89 -1.78 2.91
CA ALA A 11 -3.76 -2.94 3.02
C ALA A 11 -2.96 -4.17 3.48
N GLN A 12 -3.63 -5.07 4.17
CA GLN A 12 -3.05 -6.32 4.66
C GLN A 12 -3.30 -7.43 3.64
N GLU A 13 -2.31 -8.29 3.41
CA GLU A 13 -2.47 -9.48 2.57
C GLU A 13 -2.97 -10.64 3.45
N ASP A 14 -4.04 -11.30 3.00
CA ASP A 14 -4.84 -12.26 3.77
C ASP A 14 -4.02 -13.46 4.30
N GLU A 15 -4.37 -13.90 5.52
CA GLU A 15 -3.61 -14.77 6.43
C GLU A 15 -3.33 -16.20 5.91
N ILE A 16 -3.93 -16.62 4.81
CA ILE A 16 -3.99 -18.04 4.41
C ILE A 16 -2.60 -18.64 4.12
N HIS A 17 -1.59 -17.83 3.80
CA HIS A 17 -0.24 -18.29 3.46
C HIS A 17 0.88 -17.78 4.38
N SER A 18 0.56 -17.03 5.44
CA SER A 18 1.60 -16.43 6.31
C SER A 18 1.34 -16.74 7.78
N LYS A 19 1.42 -18.03 8.14
CA LYS A 19 1.19 -18.53 9.49
C LYS A 19 2.17 -18.00 10.56
N GLU A 20 3.17 -17.21 10.19
CA GLU A 20 4.18 -16.69 11.12
C GLU A 20 4.31 -15.16 11.13
N GLU A 21 3.95 -14.44 10.05
CA GLU A 21 4.14 -12.98 9.96
C GLU A 21 3.09 -12.26 9.13
N PRO A 22 2.38 -11.27 9.68
CA PRO A 22 1.47 -10.45 8.88
C PRO A 22 2.24 -9.65 7.84
N ARG A 23 1.82 -9.77 6.57
CA ARG A 23 2.34 -8.99 5.44
C ARG A 23 1.40 -7.85 5.13
N TYR A 24 1.99 -6.69 4.95
CA TYR A 24 1.31 -5.46 4.60
C TYR A 24 1.83 -4.97 3.27
N TYR A 25 0.96 -4.33 2.51
CA TYR A 25 1.37 -3.59 1.33
C TYR A 25 0.86 -2.16 1.34
N VAL A 26 1.60 -1.30 0.66
CA VAL A 26 1.28 0.11 0.48
C VAL A 26 1.26 0.44 -1.00
N LEU A 27 0.21 1.12 -1.41
CA LEU A 27 0.11 1.78 -2.70
C LEU A 27 0.23 3.29 -2.48
N GLY A 28 1.30 3.90 -3.00
CA GLY A 28 1.56 5.33 -2.85
C GLY A 28 1.92 6.02 -4.15
N ARG A 29 1.69 7.33 -4.22
CA ARG A 29 2.14 8.18 -5.33
C ARG A 29 3.07 9.25 -4.78
N LYS A 30 4.21 9.46 -5.44
CA LYS A 30 5.08 10.61 -5.17
C LYS A 30 4.67 11.77 -6.09
N ASP A 31 4.85 13.01 -5.64
CA ASP A 31 4.56 14.26 -6.38
C ASP A 31 5.15 14.35 -7.80
N GLY A 32 6.11 13.49 -8.15
CA GLY A 32 6.63 13.33 -9.52
C GLY A 32 5.88 12.34 -10.40
N GLY A 33 4.67 11.90 -10.04
CA GLY A 33 3.83 10.97 -10.82
C GLY A 33 4.25 9.49 -10.72
N ARG A 34 5.28 9.18 -9.92
CA ARG A 34 5.74 7.80 -9.73
C ARG A 34 4.83 7.08 -8.74
N HIS A 35 4.27 5.95 -9.18
CA HIS A 35 3.38 5.10 -8.40
C HIS A 35 4.18 3.91 -7.85
N LEU A 36 4.19 3.77 -6.53
CA LEU A 36 4.98 2.78 -5.81
C LEU A 36 4.09 1.73 -5.15
N PHE A 37 4.52 0.48 -5.27
CA PHE A 37 4.01 -0.65 -4.53
C PHE A 37 5.09 -1.13 -3.57
N ILE A 38 4.81 -1.12 -2.28
CA ILE A 38 5.74 -1.54 -1.23
C ILE A 38 5.10 -2.67 -0.44
N VAL A 39 5.82 -3.76 -0.23
CA VAL A 39 5.42 -4.86 0.65
C VAL A 39 6.36 -4.90 1.83
N PHE A 40 5.83 -4.99 3.05
CA PHE A 40 6.60 -5.01 4.28
C PHE A 40 5.96 -5.89 5.35
N THR A 41 6.75 -6.26 6.35
CA THR A 41 6.28 -6.91 7.56
C THR A 41 6.47 -5.98 8.75
N LEU A 42 5.61 -6.17 9.76
CA LEU A 42 5.76 -5.54 11.06
C LEU A 42 6.19 -6.61 12.06
N ARG A 43 7.44 -6.50 12.55
CA ARG A 43 7.93 -7.35 13.64
C ARG A 43 8.30 -6.48 14.84
N LYS A 44 7.59 -6.63 15.96
CA LYS A 44 7.76 -5.81 17.18
C LYS A 44 7.60 -4.32 16.87
N LYS A 45 8.71 -3.57 16.83
CA LYS A 45 8.78 -2.13 16.52
C LYS A 45 9.62 -1.84 15.27
N ARG A 46 9.78 -2.83 14.39
CA ARG A 46 10.60 -2.73 13.17
C ARG A 46 9.76 -3.04 11.94
N ILE A 47 9.99 -2.24 10.91
CA ILE A 47 9.44 -2.45 9.57
C ILE A 47 10.49 -3.19 8.74
N GLY A 48 10.15 -4.38 8.25
CA GLY A 48 10.98 -5.13 7.30
C GLY A 48 10.43 -4.96 5.90
N VAL A 49 11.10 -4.20 5.04
CA VAL A 49 10.67 -4.06 3.63
C VAL A 49 11.03 -5.35 2.88
N ILE A 50 10.03 -6.03 2.34
CA ILE A 50 10.20 -7.22 1.49
C ILE A 50 10.43 -6.79 0.04
N SER A 51 9.63 -5.84 -0.46
CA SER A 51 9.70 -5.40 -1.85
C SER A 51 9.33 -3.92 -1.97
N ALA A 52 10.00 -3.20 -2.86
CA ALA A 52 9.65 -1.85 -3.26
C ALA A 52 9.84 -1.74 -4.76
N ARG A 53 8.75 -1.56 -5.50
CA ARG A 53 8.75 -1.52 -6.97
C ARG A 53 7.73 -0.53 -7.50
N ASP A 54 7.78 -0.28 -8.79
CA ASP A 54 6.73 0.48 -9.45
C ASP A 54 5.43 -0.35 -9.52
N MET A 55 4.30 0.34 -9.38
CA MET A 55 3.00 -0.30 -9.53
C MET A 55 2.81 -0.81 -10.96
N SER A 56 2.31 -2.05 -11.07
CA SER A 56 1.82 -2.62 -12.31
C SER A 56 0.57 -1.91 -12.81
N ARG A 57 0.18 -2.12 -14.07
CA ARG A 57 -1.04 -1.50 -14.65
C ARG A 57 -2.30 -1.84 -13.84
N LYS A 58 -2.38 -3.07 -13.32
CA LYS A 58 -3.51 -3.54 -12.50
C LYS A 58 -3.52 -2.85 -11.13
N GLU A 59 -2.37 -2.77 -10.45
CA GLU A 59 -2.22 -2.07 -9.16
C GLU A 59 -2.54 -0.59 -9.27
N ARG A 60 -2.10 0.08 -10.35
CA ARG A 60 -2.46 1.50 -10.60
C ARG A 60 -3.95 1.71 -10.76
N ARG A 61 -4.67 0.74 -11.33
CA ARG A 61 -6.12 0.81 -11.47
C ARG A 61 -6.79 0.72 -10.10
N VAL A 62 -6.39 -0.25 -9.27
CA VAL A 62 -6.87 -0.41 -7.90
C VAL A 62 -6.59 0.86 -7.07
N TYR A 63 -5.37 1.40 -7.16
CA TYR A 63 -5.00 2.63 -6.47
C TYR A 63 -5.93 3.79 -6.85
N ARG A 64 -6.22 4.01 -8.13
CA ARG A 64 -7.16 5.06 -8.56
C ARG A 64 -8.57 4.83 -8.04
N GLU A 65 -9.07 3.60 -8.16
CA GLU A 65 -10.41 3.23 -7.68
C GLU A 65 -10.55 3.45 -6.16
N GLN A 66 -9.49 3.22 -5.38
CA GLN A 66 -9.50 3.46 -3.93
C GLN A 66 -9.30 4.93 -3.55
N ILE A 67 -8.52 5.71 -4.31
CA ILE A 67 -8.45 7.16 -4.11
C ILE A 67 -9.82 7.81 -4.35
N GLU A 68 -10.59 7.34 -5.32
CA GLU A 68 -11.95 7.85 -5.59
C GLU A 68 -12.98 7.43 -4.52
N LYS A 69 -12.81 6.26 -3.91
CA LYS A 69 -13.71 5.76 -2.85
C LYS A 69 -13.36 6.28 -1.44
N GLY A 70 -12.19 6.90 -1.28
CA GLY A 70 -11.63 7.21 0.04
C GLY A 70 -10.96 5.97 0.66
N PRO A 71 -9.95 6.14 1.53
CA PRO A 71 -9.25 5.02 2.13
C PRO A 71 -10.20 4.24 3.05
N GLU A 72 -10.69 3.09 2.59
CA GLU A 72 -11.21 2.03 3.46
C GLU A 72 -10.02 1.46 4.24
N ILE A 73 -9.72 2.08 5.37
CA ILE A 73 -8.86 1.49 6.39
C ILE A 73 -9.72 0.39 7.02
N GLN A 74 -9.43 -0.87 6.70
CA GLN A 74 -10.02 -1.99 7.42
C GLN A 74 -9.38 -2.01 8.81
N GLU A 75 -10.18 -1.70 9.83
CA GLU A 75 -9.81 -1.76 11.26
C GLU A 75 -9.50 -3.18 11.72
#